data_AF-A0A519YR43-F1
#
_entry.id   AF-A0A519YR43-F1
#
_cell.length_a   1.000
_cell.length_b   1.000
_cell.length_c   1.000
_cell.angle_alpha   90.00
_cell.angle_beta   90.00
_cell.angle_gamma   90.00
#
_symmetry.space_group_name_H-M   'P 1'
#
loop_
_entity.id
_entity.type
_entity.pdbx_description
1 polymer ?
#
loop_
_entity_poly.entity_id
_entity_poly.type
_entity_poly.pdbx_seq_one_letter_code
_entity_poly.pdbx_strand_id
1 'polypeptide(L)'
;KPEVPESLTITVLKVTGETNTDDLSPAPDAWSRPDIPLHALAMLKNKRDGITPEEDGKRGPIAFIEALRAKGNLVAYVGDVVGTGSSRKSATNSVLWFTGEDIPFVPNKRFGGVCLGSKIAPIFYNTMEDAGALPIELDVSQMNMGDVVELRPYDGKALKNGEVIAEFKVKSDVLFDEVRAGGRIPLIIGRGLTAKAREALGLAPSTLFRLPVAPVDTKKGYSLAQKMVGKACGLPTGQGVRPGTYCEPKMTSVGSQDTTGPMTRDELKDLACLGFSADLVMQSFCHTAAYPKPVDVKMHHELPEFISTRGGVSLRPGDGVIHSWLNRLLTPDTVGTGGDSHTRFPIGISFPAGSGLVAFAAATGVMPLDMPESVLVRFKGKMQPGITLRDLVNAIPLYAIKAGLLTVAKQGKKNIFSGRILEIEGLPDLKVEQAFELSDASAERSAAGCTVHLNKEPIAEYLTSNITLMKNMIANGYEDARTLQRR
;
A
#
# COMPACT_ATOMS: atom_id res chain seq x y z
N LYS A 1 -14.56 -16.17 15.53
CA LYS A 1 -14.19 -16.69 14.19
C LYS A 1 -13.17 -17.82 14.35
N PRO A 2 -13.13 -18.82 13.44
CA PRO A 2 -12.15 -19.90 13.45
C PRO A 2 -10.73 -19.37 13.51
N GLU A 3 -9.83 -20.08 14.21
CA GLU A 3 -8.42 -19.71 14.25
C GLU A 3 -7.72 -20.06 12.95
N VAL A 4 -6.60 -19.39 12.66
CA VAL A 4 -5.72 -19.83 11.57
C VAL A 4 -5.27 -21.26 11.92
N PRO A 5 -5.46 -22.25 11.03
CA PRO A 5 -5.10 -23.63 11.32
C PRO A 5 -3.61 -23.78 11.62
N GLU A 6 -3.28 -24.72 12.52
CA GLU A 6 -1.88 -25.06 12.83
C GLU A 6 -1.14 -25.64 11.61
N SER A 7 -1.88 -26.34 10.75
CA SER A 7 -1.42 -26.91 9.49
C SER A 7 -2.46 -26.73 8.39
N LEU A 8 -2.01 -26.36 7.19
CA LEU A 8 -2.81 -26.10 6.00
C LEU A 8 -2.24 -26.91 4.83
N THR A 9 -3.07 -27.69 4.16
CA THR A 9 -2.68 -28.31 2.87
C THR A 9 -3.01 -27.34 1.74
N ILE A 10 -2.00 -26.92 0.99
CA ILE A 10 -2.14 -25.98 -0.13
C ILE A 10 -1.76 -26.63 -1.45
N THR A 11 -2.45 -26.24 -2.53
CA THR A 11 -2.03 -26.49 -3.93
C THR A 11 -1.35 -25.24 -4.47
N VAL A 12 -0.15 -25.38 -5.01
CA VAL A 12 0.67 -24.27 -5.48
C VAL A 12 0.21 -23.75 -6.85
N LEU A 13 -0.13 -22.46 -6.95
CA LEU A 13 -0.21 -21.71 -8.21
C LEU A 13 1.07 -20.87 -8.34
N LYS A 14 2.11 -21.44 -8.97
CA LYS A 14 3.43 -20.81 -9.10
C LYS A 14 3.50 -19.88 -10.32
N VAL A 15 3.87 -18.63 -10.12
CA VAL A 15 4.27 -17.70 -11.18
C VAL A 15 5.75 -17.39 -11.01
N THR A 16 6.59 -17.92 -11.91
CA THR A 16 8.05 -17.76 -11.85
C THR A 16 8.48 -16.34 -12.22
N GLY A 17 9.54 -15.86 -11.59
CA GLY A 17 10.08 -14.52 -11.79
C GLY A 17 9.41 -13.45 -10.92
N GLU A 18 9.18 -12.28 -11.51
CA GLU A 18 8.52 -11.16 -10.82
C GLU A 18 7.09 -11.02 -11.32
N THR A 19 6.13 -11.09 -10.40
CA THR A 19 4.75 -10.69 -10.62
C THR A 19 4.60 -9.21 -10.30
N ASN A 20 4.46 -8.39 -11.34
CA ASN A 20 4.02 -7.01 -11.21
C ASN A 20 2.50 -6.97 -11.00
N THR A 21 1.99 -5.97 -10.29
CA THR A 21 0.53 -5.78 -10.14
C THR A 21 -0.19 -5.57 -11.48
N ASP A 22 0.49 -5.10 -12.53
CA ASP A 22 -0.06 -5.01 -13.89
C ASP A 22 -0.30 -6.40 -14.51
N ASP A 23 0.50 -7.42 -14.13
CA ASP A 23 0.26 -8.80 -14.58
C ASP A 23 -1.03 -9.38 -14.00
N LEU A 24 -1.39 -8.93 -12.80
CA LEU A 24 -2.59 -9.37 -12.07
C LEU A 24 -3.82 -8.53 -12.40
N SER A 25 -3.60 -7.27 -12.76
CA SER A 25 -4.64 -6.29 -13.06
C SER A 25 -4.12 -5.32 -14.13
N PRO A 26 -4.22 -5.68 -15.42
CA PRO A 26 -3.60 -4.92 -16.50
C PRO A 26 -4.20 -3.51 -16.65
N ALA A 27 -3.35 -2.54 -17.00
CA ALA A 27 -3.76 -1.15 -17.18
C ALA A 27 -4.92 -0.94 -18.20
N PRO A 28 -4.97 -1.64 -19.37
CA PRO A 28 -6.06 -1.48 -20.34
C PRO A 28 -7.46 -1.82 -19.78
N ASP A 29 -7.50 -2.61 -18.70
CA ASP A 29 -8.69 -3.12 -18.05
C ASP A 29 -9.03 -2.34 -16.76
N ALA A 30 -8.35 -1.21 -16.50
CA ALA A 30 -8.58 -0.40 -15.30
C ALA A 30 -10.05 0.02 -15.10
N TRP A 31 -10.76 0.21 -16.20
CA TRP A 31 -12.17 0.57 -16.24
C TRP A 31 -13.12 -0.46 -15.60
N SER A 32 -12.74 -1.74 -15.56
CA SER A 32 -13.56 -2.81 -14.98
C SER A 32 -13.23 -3.14 -13.53
N ARG A 33 -12.21 -2.51 -12.93
CA ARG A 33 -11.72 -2.82 -11.58
C ARG A 33 -12.79 -2.90 -10.47
N PRO A 34 -13.85 -2.06 -10.45
CA PRO A 34 -14.91 -2.17 -9.45
C PRO A 34 -15.78 -3.44 -9.59
N ASP A 35 -15.86 -4.01 -10.79
CA ASP A 35 -16.51 -5.28 -11.04
C ASP A 35 -15.49 -6.42 -10.88
N ILE A 36 -15.31 -6.89 -9.65
CA ILE A 36 -14.26 -7.85 -9.28
C ILE A 36 -14.32 -9.13 -10.12
N PRO A 37 -15.48 -9.83 -10.28
CA PRO A 37 -15.56 -11.04 -11.09
C PRO A 37 -15.18 -10.80 -12.56
N LEU A 38 -15.66 -9.70 -13.15
CA LEU A 38 -15.35 -9.34 -14.53
C LEU A 38 -13.86 -9.03 -14.69
N HIS A 39 -13.31 -8.21 -13.80
CA HIS A 39 -11.91 -7.79 -13.86
C HIS A 39 -10.95 -8.97 -13.64
N ALA A 40 -11.32 -9.92 -12.78
CA ALA A 40 -10.52 -11.11 -12.52
C ALA A 40 -10.25 -11.96 -13.78
N LEU A 41 -11.10 -11.86 -14.80
CA LEU A 41 -10.88 -12.53 -16.09
C LEU A 41 -9.60 -12.06 -16.81
N ALA A 42 -9.12 -10.85 -16.52
CA ALA A 42 -7.91 -10.27 -17.12
C ALA A 42 -6.62 -10.64 -16.39
N MET A 43 -6.70 -11.29 -15.22
CA MET A 43 -5.54 -11.69 -14.43
C MET A 43 -4.66 -12.67 -15.21
N LEU A 44 -3.37 -12.34 -15.36
CA LEU A 44 -2.39 -13.15 -16.10
C LEU A 44 -2.80 -13.45 -17.56
N LYS A 45 -3.52 -12.53 -18.21
CA LYS A 45 -3.98 -12.69 -19.60
C LYS A 45 -2.87 -12.63 -20.64
N ASN A 46 -1.71 -12.05 -20.31
CA ASN A 46 -0.57 -12.00 -21.21
C ASN A 46 0.30 -13.23 -20.96
N LYS A 47 0.61 -13.98 -22.03
CA LYS A 47 1.42 -15.19 -21.95
C LYS A 47 2.77 -14.94 -21.28
N ARG A 48 3.18 -15.87 -20.42
CA ARG A 48 4.51 -15.90 -19.79
C ARG A 48 4.93 -17.32 -19.45
N ASP A 49 6.19 -17.49 -19.08
CA ASP A 49 6.72 -18.79 -18.70
C ASP A 49 5.87 -19.43 -17.58
N GLY A 50 5.46 -20.68 -17.80
CA GLY A 50 4.61 -21.44 -16.88
C GLY A 50 3.14 -21.05 -16.84
N ILE A 51 2.70 -20.00 -17.55
CA ILE A 51 1.30 -19.55 -17.58
C ILE A 51 0.79 -19.41 -19.01
N THR A 52 -0.22 -20.21 -19.34
CA THR A 52 -0.91 -20.17 -20.63
C THR A 52 -2.31 -19.58 -20.45
N PRO A 53 -2.56 -18.34 -20.90
CA PRO A 53 -3.90 -17.75 -20.88
C PRO A 53 -4.87 -18.51 -21.79
N GLU A 54 -6.17 -18.44 -21.52
CA GLU A 54 -7.20 -18.99 -22.42
C GLU A 54 -7.25 -18.21 -23.74
N GLU A 55 -7.11 -16.89 -23.67
CA GLU A 55 -6.96 -16.01 -24.83
C GLU A 55 -5.85 -14.99 -24.56
N ASP A 56 -4.72 -15.11 -25.26
CA ASP A 56 -3.57 -14.23 -25.04
C ASP A 56 -3.92 -12.75 -25.26
N GLY A 57 -3.57 -11.92 -24.27
CA GLY A 57 -3.90 -10.49 -24.21
C GLY A 57 -5.33 -10.15 -23.81
N LYS A 58 -6.21 -11.15 -23.62
CA LYS A 58 -7.65 -10.92 -23.37
C LYS A 58 -8.18 -11.61 -22.12
N ARG A 59 -7.84 -12.88 -21.91
CA ARG A 59 -8.41 -13.71 -20.84
C ARG A 59 -7.37 -14.63 -20.22
N GLY A 60 -7.28 -14.57 -18.89
CA GLY A 60 -6.34 -15.34 -18.07
C GLY A 60 -6.55 -16.86 -18.10
N PRO A 61 -5.73 -17.60 -17.35
CA PRO A 61 -5.76 -19.07 -17.28
C PRO A 61 -6.87 -19.60 -16.34
N ILE A 62 -8.13 -19.23 -16.57
CA ILE A 62 -9.23 -19.42 -15.61
C ILE A 62 -9.52 -20.89 -15.33
N ALA A 63 -9.74 -21.68 -16.38
CA ALA A 63 -10.01 -23.11 -16.29
C ALA A 63 -8.85 -23.87 -15.63
N PHE A 64 -7.62 -23.42 -15.85
CA PHE A 64 -6.45 -24.00 -15.18
C PHE A 64 -6.46 -23.73 -13.68
N ILE A 65 -6.75 -22.50 -13.25
CA ILE A 65 -6.85 -22.16 -11.83
C ILE A 65 -8.01 -22.94 -11.18
N GLU A 66 -9.16 -23.03 -11.84
CA GLU A 66 -10.29 -23.84 -11.34
C GLU A 66 -9.96 -25.34 -11.27
N ALA A 67 -9.17 -25.88 -12.20
CA ALA A 67 -8.68 -27.26 -12.13
C ALA A 67 -7.74 -27.48 -10.93
N LEU A 68 -6.95 -26.48 -10.52
CA LEU A 68 -6.16 -26.55 -9.29
C LEU A 68 -7.06 -26.55 -8.05
N ARG A 69 -8.12 -25.73 -8.02
CA ARG A 69 -9.11 -25.70 -6.93
C ARG A 69 -9.89 -27.01 -6.81
N ALA A 70 -10.21 -27.63 -7.95
CA ALA A 70 -10.91 -28.92 -8.02
C ALA A 70 -10.13 -30.08 -7.38
N LYS A 71 -8.82 -29.91 -7.09
CA LYS A 71 -8.04 -30.86 -6.29
C LYS A 71 -8.45 -30.92 -4.81
N GLY A 72 -9.28 -29.99 -4.33
CA GLY A 72 -9.86 -30.00 -2.98
C GLY A 72 -9.05 -29.30 -1.90
N ASN A 73 -7.84 -28.81 -2.22
CA ASN A 73 -7.01 -28.02 -1.31
C ASN A 73 -7.16 -26.52 -1.57
N LEU A 74 -6.79 -25.69 -0.60
CA LEU A 74 -6.65 -24.25 -0.78
C LEU A 74 -5.59 -23.97 -1.85
N VAL A 75 -5.90 -23.15 -2.86
CA VAL A 75 -4.88 -22.73 -3.84
C VAL A 75 -4.12 -21.53 -3.29
N ALA A 76 -2.79 -21.63 -3.19
CA ALA A 76 -1.93 -20.54 -2.77
C ALA A 76 -1.25 -19.89 -3.97
N TYR A 77 -1.25 -18.55 -4.04
CA TYR A 77 -0.47 -17.82 -5.03
C TYR A 77 0.99 -17.78 -4.62
N VAL A 78 1.89 -18.30 -5.45
CA VAL A 78 3.33 -18.43 -5.14
C VAL A 78 4.17 -17.74 -6.21
N GLY A 79 5.13 -16.90 -5.84
CA GLY A 79 6.05 -16.29 -6.81
C GLY A 79 7.39 -15.86 -6.20
N ASP A 80 8.41 -15.67 -7.03
CA ASP A 80 9.75 -15.35 -6.49
C ASP A 80 9.78 -13.89 -5.97
N VAL A 81 9.22 -12.96 -6.73
CA VAL A 81 8.95 -11.58 -6.31
C VAL A 81 7.50 -11.23 -6.63
N VAL A 82 6.70 -10.84 -5.64
CA VAL A 82 5.25 -10.68 -5.80
C VAL A 82 4.80 -9.25 -5.49
N GLY A 83 3.96 -8.70 -6.36
CA GLY A 83 3.18 -7.48 -6.07
C GLY A 83 3.93 -6.17 -6.27
N THR A 84 5.00 -6.14 -7.07
CA THR A 84 5.72 -4.89 -7.36
C THR A 84 4.88 -3.91 -8.20
N GLY A 85 5.25 -2.63 -8.15
CA GLY A 85 4.63 -1.57 -8.94
C GLY A 85 3.46 -0.88 -8.25
N SER A 86 2.34 -0.79 -8.97
CA SER A 86 1.16 0.00 -8.59
C SER A 86 0.47 -0.50 -7.32
N SER A 87 -0.15 0.41 -6.57
CA SER A 87 -0.97 0.11 -5.38
C SER A 87 -2.37 -0.44 -5.67
N ARG A 88 -2.66 -0.79 -6.94
CA ARG A 88 -4.02 -1.15 -7.39
C ARG A 88 -4.57 -2.36 -6.61
N LYS A 89 -5.58 -2.13 -5.76
CA LYS A 89 -6.24 -3.19 -4.98
C LYS A 89 -6.86 -4.28 -5.87
N SER A 90 -7.20 -3.96 -7.10
CA SER A 90 -7.70 -4.89 -8.10
C SER A 90 -6.78 -6.10 -8.32
N ALA A 91 -5.44 -5.95 -8.20
CA ALA A 91 -4.51 -7.08 -8.27
C ALA A 91 -4.78 -8.11 -7.15
N THR A 92 -4.93 -7.64 -5.91
CA THR A 92 -5.33 -8.49 -4.78
C THR A 92 -6.74 -9.04 -4.98
N ASN A 93 -7.70 -8.20 -5.38
CA ASN A 93 -9.08 -8.66 -5.61
C ASN A 93 -9.13 -9.81 -6.63
N SER A 94 -8.37 -9.74 -7.72
CA SER A 94 -8.34 -10.80 -8.75
C SER A 94 -7.68 -12.08 -8.23
N VAL A 95 -6.58 -11.98 -7.49
CA VAL A 95 -5.96 -13.15 -6.84
C VAL A 95 -6.94 -13.81 -5.87
N LEU A 96 -7.56 -13.03 -4.97
CA LEU A 96 -8.49 -13.54 -3.97
C LEU A 96 -9.82 -14.00 -4.55
N TRP A 97 -10.23 -13.46 -5.70
CA TRP A 97 -11.39 -13.97 -6.42
C TRP A 97 -11.23 -15.45 -6.76
N PHE A 98 -10.03 -15.88 -7.15
CA PHE A 98 -9.77 -17.29 -7.45
C PHE A 98 -9.25 -18.12 -6.27
N THR A 99 -8.55 -17.51 -5.32
CA THR A 99 -7.82 -18.24 -4.26
C THR A 99 -8.41 -18.06 -2.85
N GLY A 100 -9.30 -17.09 -2.67
CA GLY A 100 -9.94 -16.78 -1.39
C GLY A 100 -11.28 -17.47 -1.20
N GLU A 101 -11.99 -17.01 -0.18
CA GLU A 101 -13.27 -17.52 0.29
C GLU A 101 -14.39 -16.48 0.11
N ASP A 102 -15.62 -16.95 -0.03
CA ASP A 102 -16.79 -16.10 -0.09
C ASP A 102 -17.03 -15.41 1.26
N ILE A 103 -17.38 -14.12 1.22
CA ILE A 103 -17.79 -13.39 2.41
C ILE A 103 -19.32 -13.57 2.56
N PRO A 104 -19.83 -14.10 3.69
CA PRO A 104 -21.26 -14.29 3.87
C PRO A 104 -22.04 -12.99 3.64
N PHE A 105 -23.05 -13.05 2.76
CA PHE A 105 -23.96 -11.95 2.41
C PHE A 105 -23.31 -10.72 1.74
N VAL A 106 -22.04 -10.81 1.33
CA VAL A 106 -21.36 -9.76 0.56
C VAL A 106 -21.08 -10.28 -0.86
N PRO A 107 -21.87 -9.87 -1.86
CA PRO A 107 -21.74 -10.40 -3.21
C PRO A 107 -20.45 -9.92 -3.88
N ASN A 108 -19.91 -10.75 -4.77
CA ASN A 108 -18.83 -10.39 -5.70
C ASN A 108 -17.55 -9.86 -5.03
N LYS A 109 -17.31 -10.19 -3.76
CA LYS A 109 -16.05 -9.91 -3.05
C LYS A 109 -15.64 -11.13 -2.25
N ARG A 110 -14.33 -11.42 -2.25
CA ARG A 110 -13.72 -12.52 -1.49
C ARG A 110 -12.64 -12.02 -0.55
N PHE A 111 -12.36 -12.80 0.48
CA PHE A 111 -11.35 -12.53 1.51
C PHE A 111 -10.51 -13.78 1.75
N GLY A 112 -9.51 -13.72 2.62
CA GLY A 112 -8.72 -14.91 2.97
C GLY A 112 -7.68 -15.26 1.91
N GLY A 113 -7.37 -16.55 1.78
CA GLY A 113 -6.34 -17.04 0.86
C GLY A 113 -4.90 -16.93 1.40
N VAL A 114 -3.96 -17.56 0.69
CA VAL A 114 -2.54 -17.62 1.06
C VAL A 114 -1.69 -17.10 -0.09
N CYS A 115 -0.73 -16.23 0.22
CA CYS A 115 0.25 -15.72 -0.75
C CYS A 115 1.67 -15.90 -0.23
N LEU A 116 2.47 -16.60 -1.03
CA LEU A 116 3.84 -16.96 -0.70
C LEU A 116 4.79 -16.31 -1.69
N GLY A 117 5.90 -15.77 -1.21
CA GLY A 117 6.99 -15.43 -2.11
C GLY A 117 8.31 -15.21 -1.42
N SER A 118 9.42 -15.30 -2.17
CA SER A 118 10.73 -14.96 -1.59
C SER A 118 10.84 -13.48 -1.27
N LYS A 119 10.10 -12.65 -2.02
CA LYS A 119 9.90 -11.24 -1.69
C LYS A 119 8.48 -10.81 -2.03
N ILE A 120 7.81 -10.12 -1.11
CA ILE A 120 6.50 -9.52 -1.35
C ILE A 120 6.64 -8.00 -1.19
N ALA A 121 6.19 -7.24 -2.18
CA ALA A 121 6.25 -5.80 -2.12
C ALA A 121 5.37 -5.26 -0.97
N PRO A 122 5.80 -4.23 -0.23
CA PRO A 122 5.15 -3.83 1.02
C PRO A 122 3.70 -3.41 0.88
N ILE A 123 3.37 -2.66 -0.18
CA ILE A 123 1.99 -2.21 -0.44
C ILE A 123 1.09 -3.42 -0.73
N PHE A 124 1.59 -4.39 -1.50
CA PHE A 124 0.84 -5.60 -1.82
C PHE A 124 0.67 -6.48 -0.58
N TYR A 125 1.74 -6.66 0.23
CA TYR A 125 1.66 -7.35 1.52
C TYR A 125 0.55 -6.75 2.40
N ASN A 126 0.56 -5.41 2.53
CA ASN A 126 -0.45 -4.70 3.31
C ASN A 126 -1.87 -4.85 2.74
N THR A 127 -2.00 -4.88 1.41
CA THR A 127 -3.30 -5.07 0.77
C THR A 127 -3.84 -6.48 0.98
N MET A 128 -2.95 -7.49 1.03
CA MET A 128 -3.31 -8.88 1.32
C MET A 128 -3.76 -9.06 2.78
N GLU A 129 -3.01 -8.55 3.76
CA GLU A 129 -3.38 -8.63 5.19
C GLU A 129 -4.68 -7.85 5.49
N ASP A 130 -4.87 -6.67 4.86
CA ASP A 130 -6.11 -5.89 5.01
C ASP A 130 -7.33 -6.63 4.46
N ALA A 131 -7.14 -7.48 3.43
CA ALA A 131 -8.17 -8.33 2.84
C ALA A 131 -8.31 -9.71 3.52
N GLY A 132 -7.63 -9.93 4.65
CA GLY A 132 -7.72 -11.16 5.44
C GLY A 132 -6.91 -12.33 4.91
N ALA A 133 -6.07 -12.13 3.89
CA ALA A 133 -5.16 -13.15 3.41
C ALA A 133 -3.98 -13.35 4.34
N LEU A 134 -3.28 -14.47 4.19
CA LEU A 134 -2.02 -14.79 4.87
C LEU A 134 -0.83 -14.63 3.91
N PRO A 135 -0.22 -13.43 3.82
CA PRO A 135 1.03 -13.21 3.08
C PRO A 135 2.25 -13.67 3.90
N ILE A 136 3.14 -14.46 3.31
CA ILE A 136 4.36 -14.96 3.97
C ILE A 136 5.56 -14.82 3.02
N GLU A 137 6.63 -14.21 3.52
CA GLU A 137 7.94 -14.24 2.85
C GLU A 137 8.72 -15.52 3.25
N LEU A 138 9.03 -16.39 2.28
CA LEU A 138 9.81 -17.62 2.47
C LEU A 138 10.51 -18.06 1.17
N ASP A 139 11.48 -18.98 1.25
CA ASP A 139 12.04 -19.56 0.03
C ASP A 139 10.97 -20.40 -0.70
N VAL A 140 10.78 -20.11 -1.99
CA VAL A 140 9.80 -20.78 -2.85
C VAL A 140 10.46 -21.52 -4.01
N SER A 141 11.79 -21.72 -3.95
CA SER A 141 12.57 -22.39 -4.99
C SER A 141 12.20 -23.87 -5.18
N GLN A 142 11.74 -24.53 -4.11
CA GLN A 142 11.30 -25.93 -4.12
C GLN A 142 9.77 -26.08 -4.32
N MET A 143 9.06 -25.00 -4.65
CA MET A 143 7.61 -25.01 -4.91
C MET A 143 7.32 -24.83 -6.40
N ASN A 144 6.87 -25.90 -7.05
CA ASN A 144 6.50 -25.91 -8.46
C ASN A 144 4.98 -25.86 -8.66
N MET A 145 4.57 -25.49 -9.86
CA MET A 145 3.16 -25.44 -10.24
C MET A 145 2.43 -26.76 -9.94
N GLY A 146 1.32 -26.68 -9.21
CA GLY A 146 0.45 -27.80 -8.90
C GLY A 146 0.93 -28.72 -7.78
N ASP A 147 2.10 -28.45 -7.18
CA ASP A 147 2.59 -29.14 -5.99
C ASP A 147 1.59 -29.04 -4.84
N VAL A 148 1.56 -30.06 -3.99
CA VAL A 148 0.85 -30.04 -2.71
C VAL A 148 1.88 -29.81 -1.60
N VAL A 149 1.68 -28.77 -0.81
CA VAL A 149 2.58 -28.36 0.28
C VAL A 149 1.76 -28.29 1.57
N GLU A 150 2.33 -28.80 2.66
CA GLU A 150 1.83 -28.58 4.00
C GLU A 150 2.48 -27.30 4.55
N LEU A 151 1.68 -26.28 4.84
CA LEU A 151 2.11 -25.04 5.45
C LEU A 151 1.75 -25.07 6.94
N ARG A 152 2.74 -24.87 7.82
CA ARG A 152 2.57 -24.77 9.28
C ARG A 152 2.91 -23.36 9.74
N PRO A 153 1.94 -22.44 9.79
CA PRO A 153 2.20 -21.01 10.00
C PRO A 153 2.84 -20.69 11.36
N TYR A 154 2.42 -21.38 12.42
CA TYR A 154 2.95 -21.14 13.77
C TYR A 154 4.34 -21.76 13.98
N ASP A 155 4.62 -22.90 13.34
CA ASP A 155 5.95 -23.52 13.35
C ASP A 155 6.95 -22.80 12.44
N GLY A 156 6.45 -21.96 11.53
CA GLY A 156 7.27 -21.27 10.54
C GLY A 156 7.85 -22.22 9.48
N LYS A 157 7.10 -23.24 9.04
CA LYS A 157 7.60 -24.28 8.13
C LYS A 157 6.68 -24.56 6.95
N ALA A 158 7.27 -24.86 5.80
CA ALA A 158 6.59 -25.44 4.65
C ALA A 158 7.21 -26.81 4.34
N LEU A 159 6.37 -27.82 4.16
CA LEU A 159 6.79 -29.19 3.93
C LEU A 159 6.22 -29.73 2.62
N LYS A 160 7.01 -30.53 1.91
CA LYS A 160 6.58 -31.28 0.73
C LYS A 160 6.93 -32.74 0.94
N ASN A 161 5.95 -33.63 0.83
CA ASN A 161 6.12 -35.07 1.08
C ASN A 161 6.73 -35.39 2.47
N GLY A 162 6.43 -34.58 3.49
CA GLY A 162 6.96 -34.74 4.85
C GLY A 162 8.35 -34.15 5.08
N GLU A 163 9.03 -33.64 4.05
CA GLU A 163 10.33 -32.98 4.16
C GLU A 163 10.16 -31.47 4.25
N VAL A 164 10.92 -30.81 5.14
CA VAL A 164 10.93 -29.34 5.27
C VAL A 164 11.65 -28.76 4.05
N ILE A 165 10.92 -28.00 3.23
CA ILE A 165 11.45 -27.35 2.03
C ILE A 165 11.75 -25.86 2.24
N ALA A 166 11.16 -25.25 3.26
CA ALA A 166 11.43 -23.88 3.64
C ALA A 166 11.07 -23.61 5.11
N GLU A 167 11.85 -22.75 5.75
CA GLU A 167 11.56 -22.18 7.05
C GLU A 167 11.34 -20.67 6.91
N PHE A 168 10.48 -20.10 7.74
CA PHE A 168 10.14 -18.69 7.71
C PHE A 168 9.75 -18.17 9.09
N LYS A 169 9.70 -16.83 9.20
CA LYS A 169 9.13 -16.15 10.35
C LYS A 169 8.06 -15.20 9.85
N VAL A 170 6.86 -15.28 10.43
CA VAL A 170 5.83 -14.28 10.17
C VAL A 170 6.30 -12.91 10.65
N LYS A 171 5.93 -11.87 9.91
CA LYS A 171 6.37 -10.49 10.20
C LYS A 171 5.96 -10.04 11.62
N SER A 172 4.78 -10.47 12.05
CA SER A 172 4.20 -10.23 13.37
C SER A 172 3.20 -11.33 13.70
N ASP A 173 3.15 -11.79 14.95
CA ASP A 173 2.14 -12.76 15.39
C ASP A 173 0.72 -12.17 15.36
N VAL A 174 0.60 -10.83 15.35
CA VAL A 174 -0.68 -10.13 15.18
C VAL A 174 -1.36 -10.52 13.86
N LEU A 175 -0.59 -10.92 12.84
CA LEU A 175 -1.12 -11.41 11.56
C LEU A 175 -2.13 -12.56 11.74
N PHE A 176 -1.95 -13.41 12.74
CA PHE A 176 -2.90 -14.50 13.02
C PHE A 176 -4.26 -13.97 13.50
N ASP A 177 -4.28 -12.89 14.28
CA ASP A 177 -5.52 -12.23 14.69
C ASP A 177 -6.16 -11.48 13.51
N GLU A 178 -5.35 -10.92 12.61
CA GLU A 178 -5.83 -10.24 11.40
C GLU A 178 -6.55 -11.21 10.48
N VAL A 179 -5.92 -12.34 10.14
CA VAL A 179 -6.54 -13.38 9.32
C VAL A 179 -7.80 -13.93 10.01
N ARG A 180 -7.74 -14.23 11.32
CA ARG A 180 -8.90 -14.67 12.10
C ARG A 180 -10.06 -13.67 12.06
N ALA A 181 -9.77 -12.37 12.11
CA ALA A 181 -10.78 -11.32 12.03
C ALA A 181 -11.39 -11.18 10.63
N GLY A 182 -10.77 -11.78 9.60
CA GLY A 182 -11.11 -11.60 8.19
C GLY A 182 -10.47 -10.35 7.57
N GLY A 183 -9.36 -9.89 8.14
CA GLY A 183 -8.60 -8.73 7.70
C GLY A 183 -8.10 -7.87 8.86
N ARG A 184 -6.97 -7.18 8.64
CA ARG A 184 -6.43 -6.22 9.61
C ARG A 184 -7.38 -5.06 9.89
N ILE A 185 -8.07 -4.53 8.88
CA ILE A 185 -9.05 -3.44 9.06
C ILE A 185 -10.22 -3.88 9.99
N PRO A 186 -10.93 -5.00 9.73
CA PRO A 186 -11.91 -5.54 10.67
C PRO A 186 -11.36 -5.78 12.08
N LEU A 187 -10.11 -6.27 12.22
CA LEU A 187 -9.49 -6.48 13.52
C LEU A 187 -9.36 -5.17 14.30
N ILE A 188 -8.85 -4.10 13.67
CA ILE A 188 -8.65 -2.81 14.34
C ILE A 188 -9.99 -2.23 14.81
N ILE A 189 -11.00 -2.26 13.95
CA ILE A 189 -12.35 -1.79 14.29
C ILE A 189 -12.93 -2.61 15.46
N GLY A 190 -12.89 -3.94 15.37
CA GLY A 190 -13.45 -4.83 16.40
C GLY A 190 -12.71 -4.76 17.74
N ARG A 191 -11.38 -4.64 17.71
CA ARG A 191 -10.53 -4.45 18.89
C ARG A 191 -10.78 -3.09 19.54
N GLY A 192 -10.89 -2.02 18.75
CA GLY A 192 -11.22 -0.69 19.24
C GLY A 192 -12.62 -0.63 19.88
N LEU A 193 -13.61 -1.27 19.26
CA LEU A 193 -14.95 -1.42 19.84
C LEU A 193 -14.91 -2.17 21.18
N THR A 194 -14.15 -3.26 21.24
CA THR A 194 -13.97 -4.03 22.48
C THR A 194 -13.32 -3.18 23.58
N ALA A 195 -12.29 -2.40 23.25
CA ALA A 195 -11.61 -1.52 24.20
C ALA A 195 -12.57 -0.47 24.79
N LYS A 196 -13.32 0.24 23.94
CA LYS A 196 -14.31 1.24 24.38
C LYS A 196 -15.41 0.64 25.26
N ALA A 197 -15.91 -0.55 24.91
CA ALA A 197 -16.92 -1.23 25.72
C ALA A 197 -16.37 -1.59 27.11
N ARG A 198 -15.12 -2.08 27.19
CA ARG A 198 -14.49 -2.43 28.46
C ARG A 198 -14.23 -1.22 29.34
N GLU A 199 -13.73 -0.13 28.75
CA GLU A 199 -13.55 1.14 29.45
C GLU A 199 -14.87 1.66 30.03
N ALA A 200 -15.94 1.70 29.23
CA ALA A 200 -17.27 2.13 29.68
C ALA A 200 -17.85 1.23 30.79
N LEU A 201 -17.47 -0.04 30.83
CA LEU A 201 -17.85 -0.99 31.88
C LEU A 201 -16.91 -0.99 33.09
N GLY A 202 -15.86 -0.16 33.11
CA GLY A 202 -14.86 -0.14 34.18
C GLY A 202 -13.99 -1.41 34.25
N LEU A 203 -13.87 -2.16 33.15
CA LEU A 203 -13.08 -3.38 33.06
C LEU A 203 -11.64 -3.07 32.62
N ALA A 204 -10.69 -3.88 33.09
CA ALA A 204 -9.29 -3.81 32.64
C ALA A 204 -9.16 -4.06 31.11
N PRO A 205 -8.09 -3.59 30.44
CA PRO A 205 -7.83 -3.89 29.03
C PRO A 205 -7.89 -5.40 28.71
N SER A 206 -8.34 -5.74 27.49
CA SER A 206 -8.46 -7.13 27.07
C SER A 206 -7.09 -7.80 26.87
N THR A 207 -6.96 -9.05 27.30
CA THR A 207 -5.79 -9.91 27.05
C THR A 207 -6.02 -10.90 25.90
N LEU A 208 -7.17 -10.83 25.22
CA LEU A 208 -7.55 -11.77 24.15
C LEU A 208 -6.81 -11.54 22.83
N PHE A 209 -6.34 -10.32 22.58
CA PHE A 209 -5.67 -9.97 21.34
C PHE A 209 -4.16 -10.06 21.50
N ARG A 210 -3.48 -10.61 20.49
CA ARG A 210 -2.03 -10.54 20.37
C ARG A 210 -1.62 -9.08 20.30
N LEU A 211 -0.59 -8.75 21.07
CA LEU A 211 -0.04 -7.40 21.10
C LEU A 211 1.26 -7.37 20.30
N PRO A 212 1.53 -6.25 19.61
CA PRO A 212 2.83 -5.99 19.02
C PRO A 212 3.93 -6.09 20.07
N VAL A 213 5.08 -6.68 19.70
CA VAL A 213 6.24 -6.73 20.59
C VAL A 213 6.85 -5.33 20.69
N ALA A 214 6.98 -4.82 21.92
CA ALA A 214 7.68 -3.56 22.15
C ALA A 214 9.15 -3.72 21.72
N PRO A 215 9.67 -2.84 20.85
CA PRO A 215 11.06 -2.95 20.44
C PRO A 215 12.01 -2.60 21.58
N VAL A 216 13.23 -3.15 21.50
CA VAL A 216 14.29 -2.90 22.47
C VAL A 216 14.66 -1.41 22.49
N ASP A 217 14.68 -0.81 23.68
CA ASP A 217 15.18 0.55 23.83
C ASP A 217 16.69 0.58 23.61
N THR A 218 17.12 1.30 22.57
CA THR A 218 18.53 1.45 22.21
C THR A 218 19.18 2.67 22.88
N LYS A 219 18.40 3.52 23.57
CA LYS A 219 18.81 4.83 24.10
C LYS A 219 19.38 5.82 23.07
N LYS A 220 19.33 5.48 21.77
CA LYS A 220 19.78 6.35 20.66
C LYS A 220 18.71 7.37 20.29
N GLY A 221 19.07 8.40 19.54
CA GLY A 221 18.10 9.35 18.97
C GLY A 221 17.14 8.71 17.95
N TYR A 222 16.26 9.53 17.39
CA TYR A 222 15.31 9.15 16.35
C TYR A 222 15.65 9.82 15.01
N SER A 223 15.41 9.11 13.91
CA SER A 223 15.51 9.68 12.55
C SER A 223 14.37 10.66 12.25
N LEU A 224 14.40 11.31 11.08
CA LEU A 224 13.39 12.28 10.69
C LEU A 224 12.02 11.60 10.53
N ALA A 225 11.98 10.47 9.82
CA ALA A 225 10.75 9.69 9.65
C ALA A 225 10.17 9.22 10.99
N GLN A 226 11.02 8.74 11.89
CA GLN A 226 10.60 8.28 13.22
C GLN A 226 9.97 9.40 14.06
N LYS A 227 10.51 10.62 13.98
CA LYS A 227 9.95 11.80 14.64
C LYS A 227 8.63 12.24 14.03
N MET A 228 8.52 12.25 12.69
CA MET A 228 7.27 12.60 12.00
C MET A 228 6.14 11.65 12.38
N VAL A 229 6.39 10.33 12.37
CA VAL A 229 5.40 9.33 12.79
C VAL A 229 5.11 9.46 14.29
N GLY A 230 6.11 9.65 15.13
CA GLY A 230 5.91 9.86 16.57
C GLY A 230 5.03 11.05 16.90
N LYS A 231 5.26 12.19 16.23
CA LYS A 231 4.42 13.39 16.34
C LYS A 231 2.98 13.10 15.92
N ALA A 232 2.76 12.36 14.83
CA ALA A 232 1.43 11.98 14.37
C ALA A 232 0.72 10.99 15.31
N CYS A 233 1.46 10.25 16.13
CA CYS A 233 0.92 9.40 17.20
C CYS A 233 0.75 10.14 18.54
N GLY A 234 1.02 11.44 18.60
CA GLY A 234 0.89 12.25 19.82
C GLY A 234 2.03 12.07 20.83
N LEU A 235 3.18 11.51 20.43
CA LEU A 235 4.34 11.43 21.31
C LEU A 235 4.93 12.82 21.57
N PRO A 236 5.55 13.06 22.75
CA PRO A 236 6.19 14.33 23.08
C PRO A 236 7.27 14.74 22.07
N THR A 237 7.50 16.05 21.92
CA THR A 237 8.55 16.58 21.05
C THR A 237 9.91 15.95 21.38
N GLY A 238 10.62 15.47 20.34
CA GLY A 238 11.91 14.80 20.49
C GLY A 238 11.82 13.27 20.63
N GLN A 239 10.63 12.72 20.89
CA GLN A 239 10.37 11.29 20.80
C GLN A 239 10.00 10.87 19.36
N GLY A 240 10.00 9.56 19.12
CA GLY A 240 9.68 8.97 17.83
C GLY A 240 9.22 7.53 17.96
N VAL A 241 8.75 6.94 16.85
CA VAL A 241 8.37 5.53 16.81
C VAL A 241 9.57 4.69 16.35
N ARG A 242 9.90 3.63 17.08
CA ARG A 242 11.00 2.71 16.74
C ARG A 242 10.56 1.69 15.67
N PRO A 243 11.46 1.20 14.80
CA PRO A 243 11.14 0.13 13.86
C PRO A 243 10.57 -1.10 14.57
N GLY A 244 9.58 -1.75 13.95
CA GLY A 244 8.85 -2.88 14.50
C GLY A 244 7.72 -2.50 15.48
N THR A 245 7.62 -1.24 15.90
CA THR A 245 6.50 -0.77 16.72
C THR A 245 5.25 -0.64 15.85
N TYR A 246 4.16 -1.27 16.24
CA TYR A 246 2.84 -0.93 15.71
C TYR A 246 2.40 0.44 16.24
N CYS A 247 1.89 1.28 15.35
CA CYS A 247 1.36 2.59 15.69
C CYS A 247 0.22 2.98 14.75
N GLU A 248 -0.56 3.97 15.16
CA GLU A 248 -1.71 4.49 14.40
C GLU A 248 -1.55 6.00 14.20
N PRO A 249 -0.61 6.46 13.34
CA PRO A 249 -0.42 7.89 13.10
C PRO A 249 -1.70 8.55 12.56
N LYS A 250 -1.94 9.79 13.02
CA LYS A 250 -2.96 10.65 12.43
C LYS A 250 -2.65 10.94 10.95
N MET A 251 -3.65 10.75 10.10
CA MET A 251 -3.61 11.04 8.67
C MET A 251 -4.04 12.48 8.42
N THR A 252 -3.08 13.33 8.07
CA THR A 252 -3.33 14.76 7.79
C THR A 252 -3.78 14.97 6.35
N SER A 253 -3.16 14.26 5.39
CA SER A 253 -3.49 14.37 3.97
C SER A 253 -3.66 12.98 3.36
N VAL A 254 -4.75 12.78 2.63
CA VAL A 254 -5.08 11.53 1.93
C VAL A 254 -5.34 11.81 0.45
N GLY A 255 -4.57 11.18 -0.43
CA GLY A 255 -4.73 11.31 -1.88
C GLY A 255 -5.54 10.18 -2.52
N SER A 256 -6.36 10.52 -3.52
CA SER A 256 -7.10 9.57 -4.38
C SER A 256 -7.03 10.00 -5.85
N GLN A 257 -6.91 9.04 -6.75
CA GLN A 257 -6.90 9.24 -8.21
C GLN A 257 -7.99 8.40 -8.88
N ASP A 258 -8.21 8.62 -10.17
CA ASP A 258 -9.41 8.20 -10.90
C ASP A 258 -9.44 6.73 -11.35
N THR A 259 -8.32 6.01 -11.29
CA THR A 259 -8.27 4.56 -11.59
C THR A 259 -8.30 3.67 -10.35
N THR A 260 -8.02 4.23 -9.16
CA THR A 260 -8.23 3.56 -7.86
C THR A 260 -9.44 4.10 -7.12
N GLY A 261 -9.85 5.33 -7.41
CA GLY A 261 -10.96 6.06 -6.78
C GLY A 261 -12.27 5.30 -6.79
N PRO A 262 -12.70 4.66 -7.90
CA PRO A 262 -13.90 3.83 -7.90
C PRO A 262 -13.84 2.66 -6.90
N MET A 263 -12.68 2.00 -6.75
CA MET A 263 -12.51 0.96 -5.72
C MET A 263 -12.50 1.58 -4.33
N THR A 264 -11.82 2.71 -4.11
CA THR A 264 -11.80 3.41 -2.82
C THR A 264 -13.21 3.86 -2.40
N ARG A 265 -14.03 4.34 -3.36
CA ARG A 265 -15.44 4.64 -3.16
C ARG A 265 -16.21 3.43 -2.63
N ASP A 266 -16.01 2.26 -3.23
CA ASP A 266 -16.73 1.06 -2.84
C ASP A 266 -16.25 0.51 -1.48
N GLU A 267 -14.95 0.58 -1.18
CA GLU A 267 -14.44 0.29 0.16
C GLU A 267 -14.95 1.28 1.23
N LEU A 268 -15.12 2.58 0.89
CA LEU A 268 -15.74 3.57 1.77
C LEU A 268 -17.22 3.28 2.05
N LYS A 269 -17.96 2.74 1.08
CA LYS A 269 -19.35 2.29 1.28
C LYS A 269 -19.40 1.09 2.23
N ASP A 270 -18.51 0.12 2.06
CA ASP A 270 -18.44 -1.06 2.92
C ASP A 270 -18.07 -0.70 4.37
N LEU A 271 -17.28 0.36 4.56
CA LEU A 271 -16.97 0.93 5.87
C LEU A 271 -18.07 1.86 6.42
N ALA A 272 -19.20 2.01 5.73
CA ALA A 272 -20.29 2.91 6.08
C ALA A 272 -19.84 4.37 6.29
N CYS A 273 -18.84 4.82 5.52
CA CYS A 273 -18.29 6.17 5.66
C CYS A 273 -19.24 7.22 5.07
N LEU A 274 -19.78 8.07 5.94
CA LEU A 274 -20.64 9.22 5.58
C LEU A 274 -19.91 10.57 5.64
N GLY A 275 -18.69 10.60 6.19
CA GLY A 275 -17.86 11.79 6.25
C GLY A 275 -16.42 11.42 6.58
N PHE A 276 -15.46 12.18 6.08
CA PHE A 276 -14.06 11.94 6.36
C PHE A 276 -13.64 12.53 7.70
N SER A 277 -12.83 11.76 8.45
CA SER A 277 -12.19 12.23 9.68
C SER A 277 -10.74 12.66 9.44
N ALA A 278 -10.13 12.22 8.32
CA ALA A 278 -8.85 12.76 7.88
C ALA A 278 -8.97 14.27 7.58
N ASP A 279 -7.93 15.02 7.90
CA ASP A 279 -7.98 16.49 7.86
C ASP A 279 -8.07 17.05 6.42
N LEU A 280 -7.56 16.32 5.43
CA LEU A 280 -7.80 16.57 4.01
C LEU A 280 -7.84 15.24 3.25
N VAL A 281 -8.86 15.09 2.42
CA VAL A 281 -8.96 14.03 1.40
C VAL A 281 -9.09 14.73 0.05
N MET A 282 -8.24 14.37 -0.93
CA MET A 282 -8.27 14.97 -2.26
C MET A 282 -8.46 13.90 -3.34
N GLN A 283 -9.38 14.13 -4.28
CA GLN A 283 -9.61 13.30 -5.46
C GLN A 283 -9.15 14.03 -6.72
N SER A 284 -8.48 13.33 -7.63
CA SER A 284 -8.04 13.84 -8.94
C SER A 284 -8.61 13.04 -10.12
N PHE A 285 -8.53 13.61 -11.33
CA PHE A 285 -8.96 12.98 -12.58
C PHE A 285 -7.84 13.10 -13.63
N CYS A 286 -6.77 12.34 -13.44
CA CYS A 286 -5.53 12.52 -14.19
C CYS A 286 -5.16 11.34 -15.11
N HIS A 287 -5.62 10.13 -14.81
CA HIS A 287 -5.27 8.93 -15.56
C HIS A 287 -6.23 8.64 -16.72
N THR A 288 -7.46 9.15 -16.65
CA THR A 288 -8.55 8.85 -17.59
C THR A 288 -9.04 10.08 -18.37
N ALA A 289 -8.54 11.27 -18.07
CA ALA A 289 -9.05 12.53 -18.62
C ALA A 289 -8.73 12.77 -20.11
N ALA A 290 -7.60 12.27 -20.61
CA ALA A 290 -7.16 12.55 -21.98
C ALA A 290 -8.03 11.87 -23.05
N TYR A 291 -8.42 10.61 -22.80
CA TYR A 291 -9.18 9.77 -23.75
C TYR A 291 -10.23 8.94 -23.00
N PRO A 292 -11.26 9.58 -22.42
CA PRO A 292 -12.19 8.90 -21.54
C PRO A 292 -13.08 7.92 -22.31
N LYS A 293 -13.19 6.69 -21.82
CA LYS A 293 -14.24 5.75 -22.24
C LYS A 293 -15.59 6.19 -21.66
N PRO A 294 -16.74 5.70 -22.17
CA PRO A 294 -18.05 6.04 -21.60
C PRO A 294 -18.17 5.80 -20.09
N VAL A 295 -17.55 4.74 -19.57
CA VAL A 295 -17.50 4.44 -18.12
C VAL A 295 -16.63 5.43 -17.34
N ASP A 296 -15.57 5.96 -17.95
CA ASP A 296 -14.73 7.00 -17.35
C ASP A 296 -15.50 8.32 -17.26
N VAL A 297 -16.24 8.69 -18.31
CA VAL A 297 -17.13 9.87 -18.31
C VAL A 297 -18.17 9.77 -17.19
N LYS A 298 -18.81 8.60 -17.04
CA LYS A 298 -19.75 8.36 -15.93
C LYS A 298 -19.06 8.59 -14.57
N MET A 299 -17.86 8.04 -14.39
CA MET A 299 -17.07 8.22 -13.18
C MET A 299 -16.68 9.69 -12.94
N HIS A 300 -16.36 10.46 -13.99
CA HIS A 300 -16.08 11.90 -13.90
C HIS A 300 -17.27 12.71 -13.38
N HIS A 301 -18.50 12.24 -13.61
CA HIS A 301 -19.71 12.88 -13.10
C HIS A 301 -20.10 12.45 -11.68
N GLU A 302 -19.88 11.19 -11.32
CA GLU A 302 -20.37 10.63 -10.04
C GLU A 302 -19.35 10.73 -8.89
N LEU A 303 -18.05 10.60 -9.20
CA LEU A 303 -17.02 10.53 -8.17
C LEU A 303 -16.77 11.88 -7.44
N PRO A 304 -16.83 13.06 -8.09
CA PRO A 304 -16.68 14.34 -7.39
C PRO A 304 -17.65 14.51 -6.24
N GLU A 305 -18.95 14.36 -6.51
CA GLU A 305 -20.02 14.52 -5.52
C GLU A 305 -19.88 13.50 -4.37
N PHE A 306 -19.51 12.26 -4.68
CA PHE A 306 -19.26 11.25 -3.64
C PHE A 306 -18.18 11.69 -2.65
N ILE A 307 -17.12 12.33 -3.14
CA ILE A 307 -15.99 12.79 -2.33
C ILE A 307 -16.36 14.08 -1.58
N SER A 308 -16.95 15.06 -2.24
CA SER A 308 -17.25 16.36 -1.65
C SER A 308 -18.36 16.32 -0.60
N THR A 309 -19.38 15.47 -0.78
CA THR A 309 -20.41 15.25 0.24
C THR A 309 -19.87 14.65 1.54
N ARG A 310 -18.64 14.12 1.53
CA ARG A 310 -17.91 13.61 2.70
C ARG A 310 -16.88 14.60 3.26
N GLY A 311 -16.82 15.82 2.73
CA GLY A 311 -15.83 16.84 3.12
C GLY A 311 -14.47 16.69 2.43
N GLY A 312 -14.41 15.99 1.29
CA GLY A 312 -13.21 15.90 0.46
C GLY A 312 -13.14 16.98 -0.61
N VAL A 313 -11.93 17.32 -1.05
CA VAL A 313 -11.69 18.23 -2.18
C VAL A 313 -11.65 17.41 -3.47
N SER A 314 -12.47 17.77 -4.44
CA SER A 314 -12.44 17.16 -5.78
C SER A 314 -11.83 18.11 -6.80
N LEU A 315 -10.80 17.64 -7.52
CA LEU A 315 -10.31 18.31 -8.72
C LEU A 315 -11.22 17.98 -9.92
N ARG A 316 -10.88 18.52 -11.09
CA ARG A 316 -11.64 18.37 -12.34
C ARG A 316 -10.82 17.63 -13.40
N PRO A 317 -11.45 16.89 -14.34
CA PRO A 317 -10.76 16.39 -15.52
C PRO A 317 -10.07 17.54 -16.28
N GLY A 318 -8.77 17.39 -16.54
CA GLY A 318 -7.95 18.42 -17.19
C GLY A 318 -7.06 19.24 -16.24
N ASP A 319 -7.29 19.17 -14.92
CA ASP A 319 -6.45 19.90 -13.93
C ASP A 319 -5.01 19.36 -13.87
N GLY A 320 -4.82 18.07 -14.19
CA GLY A 320 -3.51 17.44 -14.27
C GLY A 320 -3.22 16.46 -13.14
N VAL A 321 -1.95 16.04 -13.05
CA VAL A 321 -1.49 14.92 -12.22
C VAL A 321 -1.75 15.14 -10.73
N ILE A 322 -2.28 14.11 -10.06
CA ILE A 322 -2.62 14.10 -8.63
C ILE A 322 -1.53 14.74 -7.75
N HIS A 323 -0.28 14.32 -7.87
CA HIS A 323 0.78 14.71 -6.95
C HIS A 323 1.22 16.17 -7.16
N SER A 324 1.06 16.72 -8.37
CA SER A 324 1.29 18.14 -8.65
C SER A 324 0.32 19.05 -7.88
N TRP A 325 -0.86 18.54 -7.54
CA TRP A 325 -1.87 19.24 -6.75
C TRP A 325 -1.80 18.87 -5.28
N LEU A 326 -1.77 17.57 -4.96
CA LEU A 326 -1.73 17.07 -3.58
C LEU A 326 -0.54 17.64 -2.82
N ASN A 327 0.64 17.69 -3.44
CA ASN A 327 1.85 18.22 -2.79
C ASN A 327 1.70 19.68 -2.38
N ARG A 328 0.87 20.45 -3.10
CA ARG A 328 0.57 21.85 -2.78
C ARG A 328 -0.44 22.01 -1.64
N LEU A 329 -1.08 20.93 -1.21
CA LEU A 329 -2.06 20.93 -0.10
C LEU A 329 -1.50 20.27 1.17
N LEU A 330 -0.19 20.01 1.22
CA LEU A 330 0.47 19.37 2.35
C LEU A 330 0.84 20.37 3.45
N THR A 331 0.90 19.85 4.68
CA THR A 331 1.46 20.56 5.84
C THR A 331 2.80 19.92 6.24
N PRO A 332 3.88 20.69 6.43
CA PRO A 332 5.19 20.13 6.79
C PRO A 332 5.16 19.27 8.06
N ASP A 333 6.03 18.26 8.11
CA ASP A 333 6.20 17.34 9.25
C ASP A 333 4.93 16.62 9.69
N THR A 334 4.01 16.40 8.76
CA THR A 334 2.80 15.59 8.97
C THR A 334 2.85 14.28 8.19
N VAL A 335 1.98 13.35 8.58
CA VAL A 335 1.88 12.02 7.98
C VAL A 335 0.62 11.92 7.13
N GLY A 336 0.70 11.22 6.01
CA GLY A 336 -0.47 10.89 5.19
C GLY A 336 -0.33 9.60 4.40
N THR A 337 -1.29 9.38 3.51
CA THR A 337 -1.35 8.21 2.63
C THR A 337 -2.03 8.58 1.30
N GLY A 338 -2.10 7.63 0.37
CA GLY A 338 -2.85 7.81 -0.85
C GLY A 338 -3.03 6.50 -1.61
N GLY A 339 -4.12 6.45 -2.38
CA GLY A 339 -4.48 5.34 -3.26
C GLY A 339 -3.65 5.30 -4.54
N ASP A 340 -2.36 5.63 -4.43
CA ASP A 340 -1.42 5.70 -5.53
C ASP A 340 0.01 5.47 -5.01
N SER A 341 0.76 4.56 -5.63
CA SER A 341 2.11 4.17 -5.19
C SER A 341 3.13 5.31 -5.23
N HIS A 342 2.86 6.38 -5.98
CA HIS A 342 3.70 7.57 -6.09
C HIS A 342 3.24 8.71 -5.15
N THR A 343 2.32 8.43 -4.22
CA THR A 343 2.03 9.32 -3.09
C THR A 343 3.24 9.38 -2.15
N ARG A 344 4.24 10.20 -2.49
CA ARG A 344 5.54 10.32 -1.82
C ARG A 344 5.82 11.76 -1.45
N PHE A 345 5.28 12.19 -0.31
CA PHE A 345 5.28 13.60 0.09
C PHE A 345 6.70 14.19 0.11
N PRO A 346 6.93 15.34 -0.56
CA PRO A 346 8.23 16.02 -0.51
C PRO A 346 8.43 16.81 0.78
N ILE A 347 7.35 17.08 1.53
CA ILE A 347 7.35 17.68 2.87
C ILE A 347 6.47 16.86 3.80
N GLY A 348 7.02 16.39 4.92
CA GLY A 348 6.39 15.34 5.74
C GLY A 348 6.74 13.94 5.25
N ILE A 349 5.84 12.97 5.47
CA ILE A 349 6.00 11.58 5.02
C ILE A 349 4.66 10.96 4.67
N SER A 350 4.65 10.11 3.64
CA SER A 350 3.48 9.32 3.28
C SER A 350 3.81 7.84 3.10
N PHE A 351 2.83 7.00 3.43
CA PHE A 351 2.87 5.56 3.19
C PHE A 351 1.72 5.19 2.26
N PRO A 352 1.96 5.00 0.94
CA PRO A 352 0.93 4.59 0.00
C PRO A 352 0.29 3.27 0.35
N ALA A 353 -0.97 3.11 -0.03
CA ALA A 353 -1.70 1.89 0.26
C ALA A 353 -2.74 1.55 -0.81
N GLY A 354 -3.26 0.33 -0.74
CA GLY A 354 -4.43 -0.07 -1.53
C GLY A 354 -5.70 0.62 -1.07
N SER A 355 -6.73 0.61 -1.93
CA SER A 355 -8.01 1.31 -1.71
C SER A 355 -8.69 1.02 -0.36
N GLY A 356 -8.55 -0.19 0.20
CA GLY A 356 -9.16 -0.54 1.50
C GLY A 356 -8.56 0.27 2.66
N LEU A 357 -7.23 0.31 2.75
CA LEU A 357 -6.55 1.06 3.80
C LEU A 357 -6.70 2.58 3.61
N VAL A 358 -6.74 3.04 2.36
CA VAL A 358 -7.00 4.46 2.05
C VAL A 358 -8.41 4.86 2.46
N ALA A 359 -9.41 4.00 2.22
CA ALA A 359 -10.77 4.21 2.69
C ALA A 359 -10.83 4.27 4.22
N PHE A 360 -10.17 3.34 4.91
CA PHE A 360 -10.06 3.35 6.37
C PHE A 360 -9.40 4.63 6.90
N ALA A 361 -8.27 5.04 6.29
CA ALA A 361 -7.54 6.23 6.66
C ALA A 361 -8.36 7.52 6.48
N ALA A 362 -9.07 7.64 5.36
CA ALA A 362 -9.96 8.76 5.09
C ALA A 362 -11.12 8.82 6.09
N ALA A 363 -11.76 7.67 6.36
CA ALA A 363 -12.93 7.56 7.23
C ALA A 363 -12.60 7.81 8.71
N THR A 364 -11.48 7.29 9.21
CA THR A 364 -11.13 7.30 10.64
C THR A 364 -10.09 8.36 11.02
N GLY A 365 -9.37 8.92 10.04
CA GLY A 365 -8.32 9.91 10.28
C GLY A 365 -7.02 9.34 10.86
N VAL A 366 -6.89 8.00 10.91
CA VAL A 366 -5.68 7.28 11.37
C VAL A 366 -5.38 6.12 10.43
N MET A 367 -4.15 5.61 10.45
CA MET A 367 -3.76 4.46 9.63
C MET A 367 -2.89 3.49 10.44
N PRO A 368 -3.19 2.19 10.47
CA PRO A 368 -2.28 1.21 11.08
C PRO A 368 -0.95 1.15 10.35
N LEU A 369 0.13 1.12 11.12
CA LEU A 369 1.49 1.07 10.61
C LEU A 369 2.38 0.27 11.56
N ASP A 370 2.90 -0.85 11.08
CA ASP A 370 4.12 -1.44 11.66
C ASP A 370 5.31 -0.63 11.17
N MET A 371 5.91 0.16 12.06
CA MET A 371 6.95 1.12 11.71
C MET A 371 8.12 0.43 11.00
N PRO A 372 8.40 0.75 9.73
CA PRO A 372 9.49 0.10 9.02
C PRO A 372 10.87 0.54 9.52
N GLU A 373 11.89 -0.27 9.24
CA GLU A 373 13.28 0.18 9.33
C GLU A 373 13.58 1.26 8.28
N SER A 374 14.67 2.02 8.47
CA SER A 374 15.10 3.07 7.54
C SER A 374 16.41 2.73 6.82
N VAL A 375 16.61 3.30 5.64
CA VAL A 375 17.87 3.33 4.88
C VAL A 375 18.24 4.78 4.63
N LEU A 376 19.40 5.21 5.12
CA LEU A 376 19.92 6.56 4.88
C LEU A 376 20.70 6.62 3.57
N VAL A 377 20.34 7.56 2.70
CA VAL A 377 21.11 7.96 1.53
C VAL A 377 21.53 9.41 1.69
N ARG A 378 22.84 9.67 1.76
CA ARG A 378 23.39 11.02 1.93
C ARG A 378 24.27 11.40 0.74
N PHE A 379 23.83 12.42 -0.01
CA PHE A 379 24.63 13.03 -1.06
C PHE A 379 25.69 13.96 -0.44
N LYS A 380 26.86 14.06 -1.10
CA LYS A 380 27.94 14.98 -0.71
C LYS A 380 28.67 15.48 -1.95
N GLY A 381 29.16 16.72 -1.91
CA GLY A 381 29.88 17.37 -3.01
C GLY A 381 28.99 18.33 -3.81
N LYS A 382 29.42 18.66 -5.02
CA LYS A 382 28.73 19.59 -5.94
C LYS A 382 28.33 18.85 -7.22
N MET A 383 27.11 19.08 -7.71
CA MET A 383 26.67 18.56 -9.01
C MET A 383 27.62 19.06 -10.12
N GLN A 384 28.06 18.13 -10.97
CA GLN A 384 28.97 18.42 -12.07
C GLN A 384 28.21 19.05 -13.26
N PRO A 385 28.90 19.75 -14.18
CA PRO A 385 28.27 20.29 -15.37
C PRO A 385 27.51 19.20 -16.17
N GLY A 386 26.27 19.49 -16.54
CA GLY A 386 25.41 18.58 -17.30
C GLY A 386 24.68 17.52 -16.46
N ILE A 387 25.00 17.38 -15.17
CA ILE A 387 24.29 16.47 -14.26
C ILE A 387 23.02 17.14 -13.73
N THR A 388 21.91 16.42 -13.81
CA THR A 388 20.59 16.83 -13.35
C THR A 388 20.20 16.13 -12.05
N LEU A 389 19.13 16.60 -11.41
CA LEU A 389 18.59 15.92 -10.23
C LEU A 389 18.09 14.50 -10.56
N ARG A 390 17.59 14.28 -11.76
CA ARG A 390 17.17 12.96 -12.23
C ARG A 390 18.34 11.97 -12.33
N ASP A 391 19.54 12.46 -12.63
CA ASP A 391 20.75 11.61 -12.58
C ASP A 391 21.07 11.18 -11.14
N LEU A 392 20.85 12.06 -10.16
CA LEU A 392 21.02 11.73 -8.74
C LEU A 392 19.99 10.69 -8.28
N VAL A 393 18.74 10.79 -8.75
CA VAL A 393 17.72 9.75 -8.53
C VAL A 393 18.21 8.39 -9.03
N ASN A 394 18.73 8.33 -10.26
CA ASN A 394 19.22 7.09 -10.87
C ASN A 394 20.58 6.63 -10.29
N ALA A 395 21.33 7.53 -9.65
CA ALA A 395 22.56 7.17 -8.95
C ALA A 395 22.28 6.29 -7.72
N ILE A 396 21.14 6.47 -7.03
CA ILE A 396 20.79 5.65 -5.85
C ILE A 396 20.79 4.14 -6.19
N PRO A 397 20.00 3.63 -7.15
CA PRO A 397 20.04 2.22 -7.51
C PRO A 397 21.39 1.81 -8.12
N LEU A 398 22.05 2.67 -8.89
CA LEU A 398 23.37 2.37 -9.47
C LEU A 398 24.40 2.07 -8.38
N TYR A 399 24.49 2.90 -7.34
CA TYR A 399 25.45 2.71 -6.25
C TYR A 399 25.04 1.57 -5.31
N ALA A 400 23.75 1.31 -5.11
CA ALA A 400 23.29 0.14 -4.38
C ALA A 400 23.68 -1.18 -5.09
N ILE A 401 23.62 -1.22 -6.42
CA ILE A 401 24.11 -2.35 -7.23
C ILE A 401 25.62 -2.51 -7.07
N LYS A 402 26.39 -1.42 -7.22
CA LYS A 402 27.85 -1.44 -7.03
C LYS A 402 28.26 -1.94 -5.63
N ALA A 403 27.46 -1.64 -4.61
CA ALA A 403 27.69 -2.09 -3.23
C ALA A 403 27.16 -3.51 -2.95
N GLY A 404 26.54 -4.20 -3.91
CA GLY A 404 25.96 -5.53 -3.71
C GLY A 404 24.68 -5.56 -2.86
N LEU A 405 24.07 -4.39 -2.61
CA LEU A 405 22.86 -4.21 -1.79
C LEU A 405 21.56 -4.29 -2.61
N LEU A 406 21.68 -4.23 -3.94
CA LEU A 406 20.58 -4.35 -4.89
C LEU A 406 21.00 -5.23 -6.06
N THR A 407 20.16 -6.17 -6.49
CA THR A 407 20.38 -6.99 -7.69
C THR A 407 19.32 -6.73 -8.75
N VAL A 408 19.70 -6.93 -10.02
CA VAL A 408 18.78 -6.84 -11.17
C VAL A 408 17.99 -8.14 -11.35
N ALA A 409 18.62 -9.30 -11.10
CA ALA A 409 18.00 -10.61 -11.20
C ALA A 409 16.77 -10.73 -10.28
N LYS A 410 15.71 -11.39 -10.77
CA LYS A 410 14.44 -11.57 -10.06
C LYS A 410 14.49 -12.72 -9.05
N GLN A 411 15.03 -13.85 -9.46
CA GLN A 411 15.26 -14.97 -8.56
C GLN A 411 16.35 -14.59 -7.53
N GLY A 412 16.05 -14.81 -6.24
CA GLY A 412 16.97 -14.44 -5.15
C GLY A 412 17.24 -12.93 -5.03
N LYS A 413 16.30 -12.08 -5.48
CA LYS A 413 16.47 -10.61 -5.52
C LYS A 413 16.90 -10.03 -4.18
N LYS A 414 18.05 -9.37 -4.15
CA LYS A 414 18.47 -8.51 -3.04
C LYS A 414 17.96 -7.09 -3.31
N ASN A 415 17.32 -6.49 -2.33
CA ASN A 415 16.91 -5.10 -2.38
C ASN A 415 16.87 -4.50 -0.98
N ILE A 416 17.93 -3.77 -0.61
CA ILE A 416 18.04 -3.12 0.71
C ILE A 416 16.89 -2.15 1.01
N PHE A 417 16.26 -1.58 -0.01
CA PHE A 417 15.20 -0.58 0.17
C PHE A 417 13.82 -1.20 0.37
N SER A 418 13.64 -2.48 -0.01
CA SER A 418 12.32 -3.13 -0.02
C SER A 418 11.72 -3.18 1.37
N GLY A 419 10.57 -2.55 1.57
CA GLY A 419 9.88 -2.54 2.87
C GLY A 419 10.48 -1.63 3.91
N ARG A 420 11.41 -0.75 3.53
CA ARG A 420 12.03 0.23 4.43
C ARG A 420 11.62 1.65 4.07
N ILE A 421 11.86 2.59 4.97
CA ILE A 421 11.77 4.03 4.68
C ILE A 421 13.10 4.48 4.06
N LEU A 422 13.04 5.16 2.91
CA LEU A 422 14.20 5.80 2.32
C LEU A 422 14.34 7.22 2.90
N GLU A 423 15.43 7.49 3.63
CA GLU A 423 15.70 8.83 4.19
C GLU A 423 16.85 9.48 3.41
N ILE A 424 16.61 10.64 2.82
CA ILE A 424 17.54 11.32 1.91
C ILE A 424 18.06 12.63 2.54
N GLU A 425 19.38 12.79 2.55
CA GLU A 425 20.07 13.98 3.08
C GLU A 425 21.14 14.51 2.11
N GLY A 426 21.59 15.75 2.34
CA GLY A 426 22.75 16.34 1.64
C GLY A 426 22.41 17.30 0.50
N LEU A 427 21.12 17.56 0.26
CA LEU A 427 20.61 18.52 -0.73
C LEU A 427 19.53 19.42 -0.12
N PRO A 428 19.81 20.15 0.97
CA PRO A 428 18.77 20.77 1.79
C PRO A 428 18.11 21.99 1.12
N ASP A 429 18.74 22.58 0.11
CA ASP A 429 18.26 23.80 -0.55
C ASP A 429 17.47 23.55 -1.85
N LEU A 430 17.09 22.29 -2.12
CA LEU A 430 16.22 21.96 -3.24
C LEU A 430 14.85 22.63 -3.07
N LYS A 431 14.25 23.09 -4.18
CA LYS A 431 12.83 23.45 -4.19
C LYS A 431 11.98 22.23 -3.87
N VAL A 432 10.79 22.43 -3.31
CA VAL A 432 9.93 21.31 -2.87
C VAL A 432 9.54 20.41 -4.04
N GLU A 433 9.32 20.97 -5.22
CA GLU A 433 9.04 20.20 -6.44
C GLU A 433 10.24 19.38 -6.91
N GLN A 434 11.46 19.88 -6.70
CA GLN A 434 12.70 19.14 -6.98
C GLN A 434 12.88 18.00 -5.98
N ALA A 435 12.64 18.25 -4.69
CA ALA A 435 12.65 17.20 -3.67
C ALA A 435 11.65 16.07 -4.00
N PHE A 436 10.53 16.40 -4.65
CA PHE A 436 9.58 15.40 -5.12
C PHE A 436 10.19 14.44 -6.15
N GLU A 437 11.11 14.85 -7.03
CA GLU A 437 11.77 13.92 -7.95
C GLU A 437 12.50 12.77 -7.23
N LEU A 438 13.07 13.06 -6.05
CA LEU A 438 13.73 12.07 -5.19
C LEU A 438 12.74 11.23 -4.40
N SER A 439 11.73 11.87 -3.77
CA SER A 439 10.75 11.13 -2.98
C SER A 439 9.86 10.25 -3.85
N ASP A 440 9.42 10.73 -5.00
CA ASP A 440 8.59 10.03 -5.98
C ASP A 440 9.22 8.69 -6.41
N ALA A 441 10.48 8.74 -6.82
CA ALA A 441 11.23 7.57 -7.28
C ALA A 441 11.50 6.52 -6.19
N SER A 442 11.25 6.82 -4.91
CA SER A 442 11.32 5.82 -3.83
C SER A 442 10.32 4.68 -4.02
N ALA A 443 9.21 4.92 -4.72
CA ALA A 443 8.25 3.89 -5.11
C ALA A 443 8.95 2.75 -5.86
N GLU A 444 9.83 3.09 -6.81
CA GLU A 444 10.55 2.11 -7.63
C GLU A 444 11.68 1.40 -6.89
N ARG A 445 12.00 1.83 -5.67
CA ARG A 445 12.87 1.09 -4.75
C ARG A 445 12.10 0.07 -3.92
N SER A 446 10.77 -0.01 -4.08
CA SER A 446 9.86 -0.75 -3.20
C SER A 446 9.94 -0.27 -1.75
N ALA A 447 10.28 1.01 -1.54
CA ALA A 447 10.29 1.62 -0.22
C ALA A 447 8.85 1.79 0.29
N ALA A 448 8.66 1.58 1.59
CA ALA A 448 7.38 1.79 2.25
C ALA A 448 7.00 3.28 2.31
N GLY A 449 7.99 4.15 2.52
CA GLY A 449 7.86 5.60 2.55
C GLY A 449 9.18 6.28 2.23
N CYS A 450 9.17 7.61 2.12
CA CYS A 450 10.37 8.39 1.87
C CYS A 450 10.33 9.71 2.63
N THR A 451 11.49 10.23 3.02
CA THR A 451 11.66 11.58 3.53
C THR A 451 12.90 12.21 2.90
N VAL A 452 12.83 13.51 2.61
CA VAL A 452 13.93 14.31 2.09
C VAL A 452 14.16 15.45 3.08
N HIS A 453 15.37 15.55 3.63
CA HIS A 453 15.70 16.62 4.57
C HIS A 453 15.95 17.93 3.82
N LEU A 454 15.07 18.91 4.02
CA LEU A 454 15.12 20.25 3.44
C LEU A 454 15.28 21.33 4.51
N ASN A 455 15.87 22.46 4.13
CA ASN A 455 15.88 23.68 4.91
C ASN A 455 14.50 24.35 4.92
N LYS A 456 14.32 25.34 5.81
CA LYS A 456 13.04 26.02 6.00
C LYS A 456 12.66 26.89 4.81
N GLU A 457 13.65 27.49 4.15
CA GLU A 457 13.47 28.54 3.15
C GLU A 457 12.71 28.04 1.91
N PRO A 458 13.07 26.90 1.27
CA PRO A 458 12.30 26.36 0.15
C PRO A 458 10.86 25.99 0.53
N ILE A 459 10.65 25.52 1.75
CA ILE A 459 9.32 25.15 2.26
C ILE A 459 8.44 26.39 2.43
N ALA A 460 8.99 27.45 3.03
CA ALA A 460 8.26 28.71 3.24
C ALA A 460 7.83 29.39 1.93
N GLU A 461 8.72 29.38 0.93
CA GLU A 461 8.43 29.85 -0.42
C GLU A 461 7.28 29.06 -1.05
N TYR A 462 7.35 27.73 -1.00
CA TYR A 462 6.33 26.84 -1.55
C TYR A 462 4.97 27.05 -0.90
N LEU A 463 4.91 27.11 0.44
CA LEU A 463 3.66 27.33 1.17
C LEU A 463 3.02 28.70 0.85
N THR A 464 3.83 29.75 0.66
CA THR A 464 3.31 31.08 0.28
C THR A 464 2.60 31.05 -1.06
N SER A 465 3.18 30.34 -2.05
CA SER A 465 2.54 30.10 -3.34
C SER A 465 1.25 29.28 -3.18
N ASN A 466 1.30 28.22 -2.37
CA ASN A 466 0.18 27.28 -2.20
C ASN A 466 -1.05 27.91 -1.54
N ILE A 467 -0.86 28.82 -0.57
CA ILE A 467 -1.97 29.57 0.04
C ILE A 467 -2.71 30.38 -1.03
N THR A 468 -1.99 30.98 -1.98
CA THR A 468 -2.61 31.72 -3.09
C THR A 468 -3.37 30.78 -4.03
N LEU A 469 -2.82 29.60 -4.32
CA LEU A 469 -3.51 28.57 -5.09
C LEU A 469 -4.82 28.12 -4.42
N MET A 470 -4.82 27.82 -3.12
CA MET A 470 -6.04 27.37 -2.41
C MET A 470 -7.13 28.45 -2.40
N LYS A 471 -6.76 29.72 -2.20
CA LYS A 471 -7.69 30.86 -2.34
C LYS A 471 -8.28 30.95 -3.75
N ASN A 472 -7.45 30.72 -4.77
CA ASN A 472 -7.89 30.70 -6.17
C ASN A 472 -8.82 29.51 -6.46
N MET A 473 -8.54 28.32 -5.93
CA MET A 473 -9.42 27.16 -6.03
C MET A 473 -10.80 27.46 -5.43
N ILE A 474 -10.85 28.08 -4.25
CA ILE A 474 -12.13 28.50 -3.63
C ILE A 474 -12.86 29.50 -4.54
N ALA A 475 -12.17 30.51 -5.06
CA ALA A 475 -12.77 31.52 -5.95
C ALA A 475 -13.30 30.92 -7.25
N ASN A 476 -12.68 29.84 -7.75
CA ASN A 476 -13.09 29.11 -8.95
C ASN A 476 -14.10 27.98 -8.69
N GLY A 477 -14.66 27.90 -7.48
CA GLY A 477 -15.74 26.99 -7.14
C GLY A 477 -15.30 25.52 -7.08
N TYR A 478 -14.07 25.23 -6.65
CA TYR A 478 -13.71 23.87 -6.27
C TYR A 478 -14.56 23.43 -5.06
N GLU A 479 -14.97 22.17 -5.07
CA GLU A 479 -15.89 21.63 -4.07
C GLU A 479 -15.24 21.50 -2.68
N ASP A 480 -16.08 21.63 -1.66
CA ASP A 480 -15.74 21.71 -0.23
C ASP A 480 -14.73 22.83 0.14
N ALA A 481 -15.15 24.07 -0.09
CA ALA A 481 -14.39 25.27 0.30
C ALA A 481 -14.02 25.30 1.80
N ARG A 482 -14.79 24.62 2.67
CA ARG A 482 -14.50 24.53 4.12
C ARG A 482 -13.19 23.81 4.39
N THR A 483 -12.92 22.68 3.74
CA THR A 483 -11.64 21.97 3.88
C THR A 483 -10.48 22.78 3.31
N LEU A 484 -10.67 23.46 2.16
CA LEU A 484 -9.65 24.35 1.60
C LEU A 484 -9.36 25.60 2.47
N GLN A 485 -10.36 26.10 3.22
CA GLN A 485 -10.16 27.21 4.16
C GLN A 485 -9.50 26.79 5.47
N ARG A 486 -9.74 25.54 5.91
CA ARG A 486 -9.10 24.96 7.11
C ARG A 486 -7.63 24.66 6.85
N ARG A 487 -7.31 24.21 5.63
CA ARG A 487 -5.95 23.96 5.18
C ARG A 487 -5.18 25.26 4.99
#